data_AF-T1CBN5-F1
#
_entry.id   AF-T1CBN5-F1
#
_cell.length_a   1.000
_cell.length_b   1.000
_cell.length_c   1.000
_cell.angle_alpha   90.00
_cell.angle_beta   90.00
_cell.angle_gamma   90.00
#
_symmetry.space_group_name_H-M   'P 1'
#
loop_
_entity.id
_entity.type
_entity.pdbx_description
1 polymer ?
#
loop_
_entity_poly.entity_id
_entity_poly.type
_entity_poly.pdbx_seq_one_letter_code
_entity_poly.pdbx_strand_id
1 'polypeptide(L)'
;MLSDRTPALVRAHPSSALVGSEVALPGKLRIPVRTYLAFVKPHIDLTFVLVGLTGALLGWARSGPFPVMPVIAVAGAVAFLSAGAECWTNILDRDIDGLMPRTAGRPLPCGRIPLHSAAVLGAVLTATGLLLAAALG
;
A
#
# COMPACT_ATOMS: atom_id res chain seq x y z
N MET A 1 -57.71 -22.42 7.62
CA MET A 1 -57.23 -22.72 8.99
C MET A 1 -55.84 -23.33 8.86
N LEU A 2 -54.85 -22.69 9.52
CA LEU A 2 -53.46 -23.12 9.77
C LEU A 2 -52.46 -23.19 8.59
N SER A 3 -51.56 -22.22 8.56
CA SER A 3 -50.10 -22.37 8.40
C SER A 3 -49.50 -20.96 8.46
N ASP A 4 -49.45 -20.35 9.63
CA ASP A 4 -48.25 -20.31 10.47
C ASP A 4 -46.95 -20.13 9.66
N ARG A 5 -46.60 -18.88 9.42
CA ARG A 5 -45.25 -18.44 9.06
C ARG A 5 -44.88 -17.25 9.93
N THR A 6 -44.72 -17.53 11.21
CA THR A 6 -43.81 -16.82 12.09
C THR A 6 -42.46 -16.59 11.35
N PRO A 7 -41.97 -15.35 11.20
CA PRO A 7 -40.63 -15.14 10.71
C PRO A 7 -39.66 -15.64 11.78
N ALA A 8 -38.98 -16.74 11.46
CA ALA A 8 -37.92 -17.31 12.26
C ALA A 8 -36.92 -16.20 12.63
N LEU A 9 -36.83 -15.96 13.93
CA LEU A 9 -35.73 -15.31 14.63
C LEU A 9 -34.41 -15.52 13.88
N VAL A 10 -33.91 -14.44 13.26
CA VAL A 10 -32.52 -14.34 12.83
C VAL A 10 -31.69 -14.50 14.09
N ARG A 11 -31.20 -15.73 14.30
CA ARG A 11 -30.27 -16.05 15.37
C ARG A 11 -29.07 -15.13 15.21
N ALA A 12 -28.84 -14.28 16.20
CA ALA A 12 -27.57 -13.60 16.37
C ALA A 12 -26.46 -14.66 16.30
N HIS A 13 -25.57 -14.54 15.30
CA HIS A 13 -24.36 -15.36 15.27
C HIS A 13 -23.50 -14.99 16.48
N PRO A 14 -23.17 -15.93 17.38
CA PRO A 14 -22.34 -15.68 18.56
C PRO A 14 -20.85 -15.66 18.19
N SER A 15 -20.49 -15.02 17.07
CA SER A 15 -19.12 -14.97 16.54
C SER A 15 -18.43 -13.62 16.75
N SER A 16 -18.95 -12.80 17.67
CA SER A 16 -18.37 -11.51 18.08
C SER A 16 -17.57 -11.59 19.40
N ALA A 17 -17.49 -12.76 20.03
CA ALA A 17 -16.91 -12.92 21.37
C ALA A 17 -15.50 -13.54 21.42
N LEU A 18 -14.85 -13.82 20.27
CA LEU A 18 -13.51 -14.46 20.24
C LEU A 18 -12.44 -13.69 19.44
N VAL A 19 -12.71 -12.46 18.99
CA VAL A 19 -11.69 -11.61 18.31
C VAL A 19 -11.27 -10.49 19.26
N GLY A 20 -10.94 -10.86 20.50
CA GLY A 20 -10.70 -9.93 21.61
C GLY A 20 -9.53 -10.32 22.54
N SER A 21 -8.61 -11.20 22.14
CA SER A 21 -7.50 -11.57 23.01
C SER A 21 -6.24 -11.96 22.22
N GLU A 22 -5.36 -10.97 22.04
CA GLU A 22 -3.89 -11.02 22.15
C GLU A 22 -3.24 -9.92 21.29
N VAL A 23 -3.43 -8.65 21.64
CA VAL A 23 -2.43 -7.62 21.29
C VAL A 23 -1.48 -7.51 22.48
N ALA A 24 -0.66 -8.55 22.65
CA ALA A 24 0.47 -8.50 23.54
C ALA A 24 1.55 -7.63 22.86
N LEU A 25 1.74 -6.39 23.32
CA LEU A 25 2.97 -5.65 23.03
C LEU A 25 3.89 -5.64 24.26
N PRO A 26 4.84 -6.58 24.35
CA PRO A 26 6.04 -6.37 25.13
C PRO A 26 7.29 -6.36 24.22
N GLY A 27 8.03 -5.24 24.26
CA GLY A 27 9.48 -5.22 24.06
C GLY A 27 10.00 -5.22 22.62
N LYS A 28 10.57 -4.08 22.20
CA LYS A 28 11.46 -3.90 21.02
C LYS A 28 10.97 -4.59 19.73
N LEU A 29 9.90 -4.05 19.16
CA LEU A 29 9.31 -4.57 17.92
C LEU A 29 10.11 -4.14 16.68
N ARG A 30 11.15 -4.90 16.33
CA ARG A 30 11.73 -4.83 14.98
C ARG A 30 10.72 -5.41 13.99
N ILE A 31 9.92 -4.55 13.36
CA ILE A 31 9.04 -4.98 12.26
C ILE A 31 9.94 -5.52 11.16
N PRO A 32 9.78 -6.78 10.73
CA PRO A 32 10.68 -7.37 9.75
C PRO A 32 10.50 -6.68 8.40
N VAL A 33 11.61 -6.47 7.67
CA VAL A 33 11.62 -5.77 6.37
C VAL A 33 10.63 -6.40 5.37
N ARG A 34 10.44 -7.73 5.43
CA ARG A 34 9.44 -8.42 4.60
C ARG A 34 8.02 -7.87 4.76
N THR A 35 7.66 -7.37 5.95
CA THR A 35 6.34 -6.80 6.22
C THR A 35 6.18 -5.46 5.52
N TYR A 36 7.24 -4.65 5.45
CA TYR A 36 7.26 -3.42 4.66
C TYR A 36 7.26 -3.72 3.15
N LEU A 37 8.00 -4.74 2.70
CA LEU A 37 7.98 -5.14 1.28
C LEU A 37 6.60 -5.66 0.85
N ALA A 38 5.91 -6.43 1.71
CA ALA A 38 4.54 -6.87 1.46
C ALA A 38 3.53 -5.70 1.47
N PHE A 39 3.85 -4.62 2.20
CA PHE A 39 3.05 -3.41 2.25
C PHE A 39 3.21 -2.56 0.98
N VAL A 40 4.44 -2.37 0.50
CA VAL A 40 4.75 -1.58 -0.70
C VAL A 40 4.42 -2.30 -2.00
N LYS A 41 4.51 -3.64 -2.03
CA LYS A 41 4.23 -4.49 -3.23
C LYS A 41 5.11 -4.11 -4.44
N PRO A 42 6.44 -4.23 -4.34
CA PRO A 42 7.39 -3.75 -5.37
C PRO A 42 7.22 -4.41 -6.76
N HIS A 43 6.56 -5.57 -6.84
CA HIS A 43 6.27 -6.22 -8.11
C HIS A 43 5.22 -5.47 -8.95
N ILE A 44 4.32 -4.72 -8.32
CA ILE A 44 3.34 -3.86 -9.00
C ILE A 44 4.03 -2.57 -9.46
N ASP A 45 4.92 -2.02 -8.63
CA ASP A 45 5.71 -0.81 -8.93
C ASP A 45 6.54 -0.93 -10.21
N LEU A 46 7.06 -2.11 -10.51
CA LEU A 46 7.88 -2.36 -11.70
C LEU A 46 7.12 -2.04 -13.01
N THR A 47 5.80 -2.29 -13.04
CA THR A 47 4.99 -1.97 -14.21
C THR A 47 4.90 -0.46 -14.44
N PHE A 48 4.76 0.33 -13.37
CA PHE A 48 4.75 1.79 -13.47
C PHE A 48 6.09 2.32 -13.96
N VAL A 49 7.20 1.79 -13.45
CA VAL A 49 8.55 2.17 -13.88
C VAL A 49 8.76 1.88 -15.37
N LEU A 50 8.33 0.72 -15.86
CA LEU A 50 8.43 0.37 -17.28
C LEU A 50 7.64 1.34 -18.17
N VAL A 51 6.42 1.68 -17.79
CA VAL A 51 5.59 2.66 -18.52
C VAL A 51 6.25 4.04 -18.51
N GLY A 52 6.72 4.50 -17.35
CA GLY A 52 7.42 5.78 -17.21
C GLY A 52 8.68 5.86 -18.06
N LEU A 53 9.49 4.80 -18.06
CA LEU A 53 10.68 4.67 -18.91
C LEU A 53 10.33 4.75 -20.39
N THR A 54 9.27 4.06 -20.82
CA THR A 54 8.85 4.05 -22.23
C THR A 54 8.46 5.46 -22.69
N GLY A 55 7.71 6.21 -21.86
CA GLY A 55 7.36 7.59 -22.13
C GLY A 55 8.58 8.51 -22.22
N ALA A 56 9.53 8.34 -21.30
CA ALA A 56 10.75 9.14 -21.25
C ALA A 56 11.63 8.89 -22.49
N LEU A 57 11.83 7.63 -22.86
CA LEU A 57 12.56 7.24 -24.07
C LEU A 57 11.90 7.79 -25.35
N LEU A 58 10.56 7.74 -25.43
CA LEU A 58 9.83 8.31 -26.57
C LEU A 58 10.02 9.83 -26.67
N GLY A 59 10.03 10.54 -25.55
CA GLY A 59 10.34 11.97 -25.51
C GLY A 59 11.76 12.28 -26.00
N TRP A 60 12.74 11.48 -25.58
CA TRP A 60 14.14 11.69 -25.95
C TRP A 60 14.52 11.20 -27.33
N ALA A 61 13.79 10.26 -27.92
CA ALA A 61 13.98 9.85 -29.32
C ALA A 61 13.92 11.04 -30.29
N ARG A 62 13.32 12.18 -29.88
CA ARG A 62 13.25 13.42 -30.66
C ARG A 62 14.31 14.47 -30.32
N SER A 63 15.10 14.27 -29.26
CA SER A 63 15.86 15.35 -28.60
C SER A 63 17.39 15.17 -28.61
N GLY A 64 17.92 14.08 -29.19
CA GLY A 64 19.36 13.87 -29.38
C GLY A 64 19.92 12.62 -28.67
N PRO A 65 21.17 12.64 -28.18
CA PRO A 65 21.84 11.47 -27.62
C PRO A 65 21.17 10.95 -26.35
N PHE A 66 21.36 9.66 -26.07
CA PHE A 66 20.70 8.95 -24.98
C PHE A 66 21.06 9.54 -23.60
N PRO A 67 20.09 10.08 -22.84
CA PRO A 67 20.37 10.76 -21.59
C PRO A 67 20.27 9.80 -20.41
N VAL A 68 21.39 9.13 -20.11
CA VAL A 68 21.49 8.11 -19.05
C VAL A 68 21.02 8.64 -17.68
N MET A 69 21.44 9.85 -17.30
CA MET A 69 21.09 10.44 -16.00
C MET A 69 19.60 10.76 -15.86
N PRO A 70 18.98 11.47 -16.81
CA PRO A 70 17.53 11.69 -16.78
C PRO A 70 16.72 10.38 -16.80
N VAL A 71 17.14 9.35 -17.53
CA VAL A 71 16.46 8.05 -17.53
C VAL A 71 16.48 7.41 -16.14
N ILE A 72 17.62 7.44 -15.45
CA ILE A 72 17.75 6.91 -14.09
C ILE A 72 16.92 7.73 -13.10
N ALA A 73 16.93 9.07 -13.22
CA ALA A 73 16.14 9.95 -12.37
C ALA A 73 14.63 9.74 -12.58
N VAL A 74 14.15 9.54 -13.81
CA VAL A 74 12.74 9.19 -14.10
C VAL A 74 12.39 7.84 -13.49
N ALA A 75 13.23 6.81 -13.70
CA ALA A 75 12.98 5.48 -13.14
C ALA A 75 12.88 5.53 -11.61
N GLY A 76 13.82 6.23 -10.97
CA GLY A 76 13.80 6.46 -9.52
C GLY A 76 12.56 7.22 -9.08
N ALA A 77 12.26 8.35 -9.71
CA ALA A 77 11.09 9.17 -9.37
C ALA A 77 9.80 8.34 -9.42
N VAL A 78 9.57 7.61 -10.53
CA VAL A 78 8.38 6.77 -10.69
C VAL A 78 8.32 5.67 -9.64
N ALA A 79 9.42 4.98 -9.36
CA ALA A 79 9.46 3.93 -8.34
C ALA A 79 9.13 4.45 -6.93
N PHE A 80 9.69 5.60 -6.54
CA PHE A 80 9.44 6.20 -5.22
C PHE A 80 8.02 6.76 -5.11
N LEU A 81 7.52 7.42 -6.16
CA LEU A 81 6.16 7.96 -6.19
C LEU A 81 5.10 6.86 -6.17
N SER A 82 5.28 5.77 -6.94
CA SER A 82 4.32 4.65 -6.95
C SER A 82 4.29 3.92 -5.61
N ALA A 83 5.46 3.65 -5.03
CA ALA A 83 5.58 3.04 -3.70
C ALA A 83 4.94 3.92 -2.61
N GLY A 84 5.14 5.25 -2.69
CA GLY A 84 4.47 6.21 -1.81
C GLY A 84 2.95 6.20 -1.98
N ALA A 85 2.46 6.16 -3.23
CA ALA A 85 1.03 6.09 -3.52
C ALA A 85 0.38 4.82 -2.98
N GLU A 86 1.02 3.65 -3.11
CA GLU A 86 0.56 2.40 -2.48
C GLU A 86 0.45 2.51 -0.96
N CYS A 87 1.41 3.19 -0.31
CA CYS A 87 1.35 3.44 1.14
C CYS A 87 0.09 4.24 1.49
N TRP A 88 -0.18 5.33 0.77
CA TRP A 88 -1.35 6.17 1.00
C TRP A 88 -2.66 5.44 0.72
N THR A 89 -2.74 4.69 -0.38
CA THR A 89 -3.92 3.88 -0.71
C THR A 89 -4.21 2.87 0.39
N ASN A 90 -3.21 2.12 0.85
CA ASN A 90 -3.40 1.16 1.94
C ASN A 90 -3.76 1.84 3.29
N ILE A 91 -3.32 3.09 3.52
CA ILE A 91 -3.70 3.88 4.70
C ILE A 91 -5.16 4.29 4.62
N LEU A 92 -5.62 4.78 3.47
CA LEU A 92 -6.99 5.21 3.24
C LEU A 92 -7.97 4.02 3.28
N ASP A 93 -7.54 2.87 2.75
CA ASP A 93 -8.34 1.65 2.73
C ASP A 93 -8.34 0.89 4.06
N ARG A 94 -7.55 1.32 5.07
CA ARG A 94 -7.35 0.59 6.34
C ARG A 94 -8.64 0.12 6.98
N ASP A 95 -9.59 1.04 7.13
CA ASP A 95 -10.83 0.78 7.87
C ASP A 95 -11.75 -0.15 7.07
N ILE A 96 -11.78 0.03 5.75
CA ILE A 96 -12.55 -0.79 4.82
C ILE A 96 -11.96 -2.21 4.76
N ASP A 97 -10.64 -2.32 4.66
CA ASP A 97 -9.92 -3.60 4.64
C ASP A 97 -10.13 -4.38 5.94
N GLY A 98 -10.27 -3.70 7.08
CA GLY A 98 -10.59 -4.34 8.37
C GLY A 98 -11.96 -5.02 8.40
N LEU A 99 -12.92 -4.56 7.59
CA LEU A 99 -14.27 -5.12 7.51
C LEU A 99 -14.39 -6.26 6.50
N MET A 100 -13.38 -6.46 5.64
CA MET A 100 -13.42 -7.44 4.55
C MET A 100 -12.69 -8.73 4.93
N PRO A 101 -13.36 -9.91 4.93
CA PRO A 101 -12.71 -11.19 5.30
C PRO A 101 -11.45 -11.52 4.47
N ARG A 102 -11.41 -11.06 3.21
CA ARG A 102 -10.30 -11.28 2.29
C ARG A 102 -9.09 -10.37 2.57
N THR A 103 -9.27 -9.18 3.12
CA THR A 103 -8.21 -8.17 3.27
C THR A 103 -7.96 -7.75 4.72
N ALA A 104 -8.76 -8.22 5.67
CA ALA A 104 -8.56 -8.04 7.10
C ALA A 104 -7.17 -8.50 7.57
N GLY A 105 -6.59 -9.51 6.88
CA GLY A 105 -5.24 -10.05 7.13
C GLY A 105 -4.06 -9.17 6.69
N ARG A 106 -4.31 -8.03 6.05
CA ARG A 106 -3.25 -7.13 5.54
C ARG A 106 -2.44 -6.52 6.69
N PRO A 107 -1.19 -6.06 6.44
CA PRO A 107 -0.31 -5.56 7.49
C PRO A 107 -0.87 -4.36 8.28
N LEU A 108 -1.62 -3.47 7.64
CA LEU A 108 -2.16 -2.26 8.28
C LEU A 108 -3.42 -2.52 9.14
N PRO A 109 -4.47 -3.20 8.62
CA PRO A 109 -5.67 -3.52 9.41
C PRO A 109 -5.39 -4.42 10.61
N CYS A 110 -4.49 -5.40 10.46
CA CYS A 110 -4.04 -6.28 11.55
C CYS A 110 -3.15 -5.59 12.59
N GLY A 111 -2.76 -4.33 12.39
CA GLY A 111 -1.85 -3.63 13.31
C GLY A 111 -0.40 -4.12 13.30
N ARG A 112 0.02 -4.90 12.29
CA ARG A 112 1.42 -5.35 12.15
C ARG A 112 2.37 -4.20 11.80
N ILE A 113 1.85 -3.17 11.15
CA ILE A 113 2.52 -1.88 10.92
C ILE A 113 1.69 -0.80 11.62
N PRO A 114 2.27 0.01 12.50
CA PRO A 114 1.55 1.10 13.12
C PRO A 114 1.30 2.21 12.11
N LEU A 115 0.13 2.86 12.19
CA LEU A 115 -0.30 3.88 11.23
C LEU A 115 0.72 5.00 11.04
N HIS A 116 1.34 5.47 12.13
CA HIS A 116 2.36 6.51 12.07
C HIS A 116 3.57 6.09 11.21
N SER A 117 4.02 4.84 11.31
CA SER A 117 5.18 4.36 10.55
C SER A 117 4.84 4.23 9.07
N ALA A 118 3.62 3.81 8.75
CA ALA A 118 3.15 3.76 7.36
C ALA A 118 3.03 5.16 6.77
N ALA A 119 2.49 6.13 7.52
CA ALA A 119 2.39 7.52 7.08
C ALA A 119 3.76 8.17 6.88
N VAL A 120 4.72 7.95 7.80
CA VAL A 120 6.10 8.41 7.65
C VAL A 120 6.76 7.79 6.43
N LEU A 121 6.61 6.47 6.23
CA LEU A 121 7.17 5.80 5.06
C LEU A 121 6.56 6.37 3.76
N GLY A 122 5.24 6.50 3.70
CA GLY A 122 4.55 7.09 2.55
C GLY A 122 5.04 8.51 2.26
N ALA A 123 5.14 9.36 3.29
CA ALA A 123 5.65 10.72 3.15
C ALA A 123 7.10 10.78 2.66
N VAL A 124 7.99 9.95 3.21
CA VAL A 124 9.40 9.89 2.80
C VAL A 124 9.53 9.42 1.36
N LEU A 125 8.81 8.37 0.96
CA LEU A 125 8.82 7.85 -0.41
C LEU A 125 8.29 8.88 -1.39
N THR A 126 7.13 9.49 -1.10
CA THR A 126 6.55 10.55 -1.94
C THR A 126 7.49 11.76 -2.04
N ALA A 127 8.05 12.24 -0.93
CA ALA A 127 9.00 13.35 -0.94
C ALA A 127 10.26 13.04 -1.76
N THR A 128 10.82 11.84 -1.60
CA THR A 128 12.00 11.40 -2.38
C THR A 128 11.69 11.35 -3.87
N GLY A 129 10.54 10.79 -4.26
CA GLY A 129 10.11 10.75 -5.65
C GLY A 129 9.88 12.13 -6.24
N LEU A 130 9.27 13.05 -5.47
CA LEU A 130 9.07 14.44 -5.89
C LEU A 130 10.40 15.20 -6.05
N LEU A 131 11.38 14.98 -5.16
CA LEU A 131 12.70 15.59 -5.28
C LEU A 131 13.44 15.11 -6.54
N LEU A 132 13.38 13.81 -6.84
CA LEU A 132 13.95 13.25 -8.07
C LEU A 132 13.24 13.81 -9.32
N ALA A 133 11.92 13.93 -9.26
CA ALA A 133 11.14 14.52 -10.34
C ALA A 133 11.45 16.00 -10.54
N ALA A 134 11.61 16.77 -9.46
CA ALA A 134 11.97 18.18 -9.50
C ALA A 134 13.38 18.40 -10.06
N ALA A 135 14.31 17.48 -9.79
CA ALA A 135 15.68 17.55 -10.32
C ALA A 135 15.78 17.31 -11.84
N LEU A 136 14.70 16.86 -12.49
CA LEU A 136 14.62 16.70 -13.95
C LEU A 136 14.25 18.00 -14.69
N GLY A 137 13.84 19.04 -13.97
CA GLY A 137 13.36 20.33 -14.50
C GLY A 137 14.31 21.48 -14.25
#